data_AF-A0A9X1X678-F1
#
_entry.id   AF-A0A9X1X678-F1
#
_cell.length_a   1.000
_cell.length_b   1.000
_cell.length_c   1.000
_cell.angle_alpha   90.00
_cell.angle_beta   90.00
_cell.angle_gamma   90.00
#
_symmetry.space_group_name_H-M   'P 1'
#
loop_
_entity.id
_entity.type
_entity.pdbx_description
1 polymer ?
#
loop_
_entity_poly.entity_id
_entity_poly.type
_entity_poly.pdbx_seq_one_letter_code
_entity_poly.pdbx_strand_id
1 'polypeptide(L)'
;MDKRIILLEFLEKSGFGVSVEISDLLMELFPFDVDMLQFDENKRGLLRLLSELIDEKLIHFDTSILFMCGDYNRGYTRWFNGIRCVAYIKGAGIAFLNNERLRVSQSTLNQSVIDTNSSVRVTNDIVSKSSKKQILIAGATAVFALFSFFVSLLQYQRDITKDQIRLYAFNKKQLDSLQTMITLLKRDTSLLKAEVKTLTKKK
;
A
#
# COMPACT_ATOMS: atom_id res chain seq x y z
N MET A 1 -17.74 27.14 -1.59
CA MET A 1 -18.73 26.73 -2.60
C MET A 1 -19.33 28.00 -3.19
N ASP A 2 -19.56 28.08 -4.49
CA ASP A 2 -20.07 29.31 -5.14
C ASP A 2 -21.50 29.60 -4.63
N LYS A 3 -21.73 30.81 -4.11
CA LYS A 3 -23.01 31.25 -3.55
C LYS A 3 -24.17 31.12 -4.55
N ARG A 4 -23.87 31.26 -5.85
CA ARG A 4 -24.84 31.05 -6.94
C ARG A 4 -25.34 29.62 -7.00
N ILE A 5 -24.43 28.64 -6.87
CA ILE A 5 -24.76 27.22 -6.91
C ILE A 5 -25.67 26.87 -5.73
N ILE A 6 -25.31 27.32 -4.52
CA ILE A 6 -26.09 27.06 -3.30
C ILE A 6 -27.51 27.60 -3.44
N LEU A 7 -27.67 28.84 -3.92
CA LEU A 7 -28.99 29.44 -4.13
C LEU A 7 -29.81 28.69 -5.19
N LEU A 8 -29.20 28.31 -6.30
CA LEU A 8 -29.89 27.56 -7.36
C LEU A 8 -30.30 26.16 -6.89
N GLU A 9 -29.45 25.45 -6.14
CA GLU A 9 -29.78 24.13 -5.56
C GLU A 9 -30.91 24.23 -4.54
N PHE A 10 -30.92 25.29 -3.74
CA PHE A 10 -32.01 25.56 -2.82
C PHE A 10 -33.34 25.78 -3.56
N LEU A 11 -33.34 26.57 -4.63
CA LEU A 11 -34.54 26.82 -5.44
C LEU A 11 -35.00 25.58 -6.20
N GLU A 12 -34.09 24.75 -6.69
CA GLU A 12 -34.41 23.46 -7.32
C GLU A 12 -35.13 22.52 -6.34
N LYS A 13 -34.68 22.47 -5.07
CA LYS A 13 -35.30 21.66 -4.01
C LYS A 13 -36.64 22.20 -3.52
N SER A 14 -36.78 23.52 -3.49
CA SER A 14 -37.96 24.20 -2.92
C SER A 14 -39.20 24.18 -3.83
N GLY A 15 -39.02 23.90 -5.13
CA GLY A 15 -40.11 23.77 -6.10
C GLY A 15 -40.58 25.09 -6.72
N PHE A 16 -41.47 25.01 -7.71
CA PHE A 16 -41.91 26.15 -8.53
C PHE A 16 -42.99 26.99 -7.84
N GLY A 17 -42.75 28.31 -7.70
CA GLY A 17 -43.81 29.32 -7.54
C GLY A 17 -44.49 29.44 -6.18
N VAL A 18 -44.00 28.72 -5.16
CA VAL A 18 -44.49 28.87 -3.79
C VAL A 18 -43.65 29.93 -3.07
N SER A 19 -44.25 30.63 -2.10
CA SER A 19 -43.51 31.48 -1.17
C SER A 19 -42.50 30.60 -0.40
N VAL A 20 -41.21 30.77 -0.67
CA VAL A 20 -40.13 29.99 -0.05
C VAL A 20 -39.49 30.80 1.06
N GLU A 21 -39.31 30.18 2.22
CA GLU A 21 -38.58 30.75 3.34
C GLU A 21 -37.07 30.60 3.11
N ILE A 22 -36.37 31.73 2.94
CA ILE A 22 -34.94 31.76 2.60
C ILE A 22 -34.04 32.06 3.80
N SER A 23 -34.61 32.16 5.00
CA SER A 23 -33.89 32.52 6.23
C SER A 23 -32.62 31.69 6.48
N ASP A 24 -32.73 30.37 6.38
CA ASP A 24 -31.60 29.47 6.59
C ASP A 24 -30.56 29.57 5.48
N LEU A 25 -31.01 29.71 4.22
CA LEU A 25 -30.14 29.95 3.08
C LEU A 25 -29.35 31.26 3.22
N LEU A 26 -29.96 32.31 3.77
CA LEU A 26 -29.27 33.58 4.01
C LEU A 26 -28.21 33.47 5.08
N MET A 27 -28.47 32.70 6.15
CA MET A 27 -27.46 32.41 7.17
C MET A 27 -26.29 31.59 6.59
N GLU A 28 -26.56 30.68 5.65
CA GLU A 28 -25.51 29.90 4.97
C GLU A 28 -24.68 30.76 4.01
N LEU A 29 -25.35 31.60 3.21
CA LEU A 29 -24.69 32.43 2.19
C LEU A 29 -23.94 33.63 2.79
N PHE A 30 -24.44 34.17 3.90
CA PHE A 30 -23.97 35.39 4.53
C PHE A 30 -23.91 35.21 6.05
N PRO A 31 -22.96 34.41 6.57
CA PRO A 31 -22.78 34.29 8.01
C PRO A 31 -22.43 35.66 8.59
N PHE A 32 -23.06 36.03 9.70
CA PHE A 32 -22.86 37.32 10.37
C PHE A 32 -22.69 37.15 11.88
N ASP A 33 -21.94 38.07 12.46
CA ASP A 33 -21.96 38.35 13.89
C ASP A 33 -23.07 39.38 14.18
N VAL A 34 -23.56 39.43 15.42
CA VAL A 34 -24.82 40.11 15.84
C VAL A 34 -24.80 41.67 15.74
N ASP A 35 -24.03 42.24 14.81
CA ASP A 35 -23.95 43.66 14.51
C ASP A 35 -24.95 44.06 13.41
N MET A 36 -25.75 45.11 13.67
CA MET A 36 -26.76 45.61 12.72
C MET A 36 -26.15 46.12 11.41
N LEU A 37 -24.89 46.57 11.42
CA LEU A 37 -24.20 47.06 10.21
C LEU A 37 -23.99 45.95 9.18
N GLN A 38 -23.72 44.72 9.63
CA GLN A 38 -23.50 43.57 8.74
C GLN A 38 -24.80 43.11 8.07
N PHE A 39 -25.96 43.36 8.71
CA PHE A 39 -27.26 42.99 8.15
C PHE A 39 -27.56 43.73 6.83
N ASP A 40 -27.35 45.05 6.80
CA ASP A 40 -27.59 45.88 5.60
C ASP A 40 -26.62 45.56 4.46
N GLU A 41 -25.38 45.19 4.78
CA GLU A 41 -24.41 44.71 3.79
C GLU A 41 -24.82 43.35 3.21
N ASN A 42 -25.24 42.42 4.06
CA ASN A 42 -25.67 41.08 3.63
C ASN A 42 -26.96 41.14 2.81
N LYS A 43 -27.91 42.00 3.17
CA LYS A 43 -29.11 42.27 2.37
C LYS A 43 -28.74 42.81 0.98
N ARG A 44 -27.80 43.77 0.90
CA ARG A 44 -27.29 44.27 -0.39
C ARG A 44 -26.57 43.19 -1.19
N GLY A 45 -25.77 42.35 -0.53
CA GLY A 45 -25.10 41.21 -1.13
C GLY A 45 -26.08 40.19 -1.72
N LEU A 46 -27.15 39.86 -0.99
CA LEU A 46 -28.21 38.99 -1.48
C LEU A 46 -28.92 39.59 -2.69
N LEU A 47 -29.34 40.87 -2.60
CA LEU A 47 -30.04 41.53 -3.71
C LEU A 47 -29.15 41.60 -4.96
N ARG A 48 -27.85 41.82 -4.79
CA ARG A 48 -26.89 41.78 -5.90
C ARG A 48 -26.80 40.39 -6.52
N LEU A 49 -26.67 39.35 -5.71
CA LEU A 49 -26.64 37.95 -6.15
C LEU A 49 -27.93 37.59 -6.90
N LEU A 50 -29.09 37.98 -6.38
CA LEU A 50 -30.37 37.75 -7.05
C LEU A 50 -30.46 38.50 -8.38
N SER A 51 -30.02 39.77 -8.42
CA SER A 51 -29.95 40.56 -9.66
C SER A 51 -29.09 39.88 -10.71
N GLU A 52 -27.87 39.45 -10.34
CA GLU A 52 -26.96 38.74 -11.25
C GLU A 52 -27.63 37.49 -11.85
N LEU A 53 -28.30 36.69 -11.03
CA LEU A 53 -28.99 35.47 -11.50
C LEU A 53 -30.25 35.76 -12.35
N ILE A 54 -30.92 36.88 -12.12
CA ILE A 54 -32.04 37.35 -12.94
C ILE A 54 -31.53 37.81 -14.31
N ASP A 55 -30.45 38.60 -14.33
CA ASP A 55 -29.81 39.13 -15.53
C ASP A 55 -29.26 38.01 -16.42
N GLU A 56 -28.66 36.99 -15.80
CA GLU A 56 -28.23 35.75 -16.47
C GLU A 56 -29.41 34.83 -16.87
N LYS A 57 -30.65 35.21 -16.57
CA LYS A 57 -31.88 34.45 -16.84
C LYS A 57 -31.90 33.06 -16.19
N LEU A 58 -31.15 32.85 -15.12
CA LEU A 58 -31.10 31.58 -14.39
C LEU A 58 -32.31 31.40 -13.47
N ILE A 59 -32.83 32.50 -12.93
CA ILE A 59 -34.02 32.49 -12.06
C ILE A 59 -35.08 33.49 -12.53
N HIS A 60 -36.30 33.30 -12.04
CA HIS A 60 -37.29 34.35 -11.88
C HIS A 60 -37.40 34.68 -10.40
N PHE A 61 -37.49 35.97 -10.08
CA PHE A 61 -37.66 36.46 -8.73
C PHE A 61 -38.68 37.59 -8.75
N ASP A 62 -39.73 37.45 -7.96
CA ASP A 62 -40.72 38.52 -7.78
C ASP A 62 -40.22 39.50 -6.71
N THR A 63 -39.70 40.64 -7.16
CA THR A 63 -39.18 41.70 -6.30
C THR A 63 -40.27 42.41 -5.50
N SER A 64 -41.54 42.26 -5.87
CA SER A 64 -42.67 42.84 -5.14
C SER A 64 -43.04 42.05 -3.88
N ILE A 65 -42.54 40.81 -3.75
CA ILE A 65 -42.91 39.86 -2.70
C ILE A 65 -41.67 39.43 -1.91
N LEU A 66 -41.06 40.38 -1.18
CA LEU A 66 -40.16 40.05 -0.08
C LEU A 66 -40.90 40.30 1.24
N PHE A 67 -41.51 39.25 1.80
CA PHE A 67 -42.15 39.35 3.11
C PHE A 67 -41.12 39.07 4.20
N MET A 68 -40.93 40.03 5.10
CA MET A 68 -40.38 39.74 6.42
C MET A 68 -41.55 39.33 7.33
N CYS A 69 -41.72 38.04 7.57
CA CYS A 69 -42.58 37.54 8.66
C CYS A 69 -41.70 37.23 9.87
N GLY A 70 -41.24 38.26 10.57
CA GLY A 70 -40.45 38.11 11.79
C GLY A 70 -41.01 38.93 12.93
N ASP A 71 -41.39 38.26 14.01
CA ASP A 71 -41.55 38.90 15.32
C ASP A 71 -40.21 39.54 15.70
N TYR A 72 -40.25 40.83 16.02
CA TYR A 72 -39.09 41.63 16.41
C TYR A 72 -38.63 41.21 17.81
N ASN A 73 -38.09 40.00 17.95
CA ASN A 73 -37.70 39.49 19.25
C ASN A 73 -36.32 40.07 19.60
N ARG A 74 -36.28 41.02 20.54
CA ARG A 74 -35.08 41.73 21.03
C ARG A 74 -34.01 40.80 21.67
N GLY A 75 -34.18 39.48 21.59
CA GLY A 75 -33.27 38.46 22.11
C GLY A 75 -32.41 37.81 21.01
N TYR A 76 -31.34 38.48 20.63
CA TYR A 76 -30.03 37.92 20.22
C TYR A 76 -29.88 36.72 19.27
N THR A 77 -30.88 36.21 18.54
CA THR A 77 -30.62 34.97 17.76
C THR A 77 -31.10 34.87 16.32
N ARG A 78 -32.10 35.59 15.79
CA ARG A 78 -32.49 35.40 14.37
C ARG A 78 -33.07 36.64 13.69
N TRP A 79 -32.21 37.50 13.16
CA TRP A 79 -32.60 38.67 12.35
C TRP A 79 -33.26 38.31 11.02
N PHE A 80 -33.01 37.11 10.51
CA PHE A 80 -33.53 36.66 9.23
C PHE A 80 -34.80 35.80 9.36
N ASN A 81 -35.41 35.67 10.54
CA ASN A 81 -36.52 34.71 10.73
C ASN A 81 -37.74 35.05 9.85
N GLY A 82 -38.27 34.04 9.16
CA GLY A 82 -39.46 34.14 8.31
C GLY A 82 -39.35 35.10 7.12
N ILE A 83 -38.15 35.27 6.56
CA ILE A 83 -37.99 35.96 5.28
C ILE A 83 -38.45 35.03 4.18
N ARG A 84 -39.49 35.43 3.48
CA ARG A 84 -40.06 34.68 2.38
C ARG A 84 -39.98 35.45 1.08
N CYS A 85 -39.65 34.75 0.01
CA CYS A 85 -39.66 35.29 -1.35
C CYS A 85 -40.42 34.36 -2.30
N VAL A 86 -40.87 34.90 -3.42
CA VAL A 86 -41.39 34.10 -4.53
C VAL A 86 -40.33 34.08 -5.62
N ALA A 87 -39.67 32.93 -5.75
CA ALA A 87 -38.61 32.72 -6.71
C ALA A 87 -38.69 31.30 -7.27
N TYR A 88 -38.31 31.13 -8.54
CA TYR A 88 -38.18 29.81 -9.14
C TYR A 88 -37.02 29.75 -10.12
N ILE A 89 -36.42 28.58 -10.23
CA ILE A 89 -35.34 28.32 -11.18
C ILE A 89 -35.91 28.20 -12.60
N LYS A 90 -35.26 28.85 -13.57
CA LYS A 90 -35.60 28.71 -15.00
C LYS A 90 -34.85 27.53 -15.60
N GLY A 91 -35.25 27.08 -16.80
CA GLY A 91 -34.56 26.01 -17.52
C GLY A 91 -33.06 26.27 -17.72
N ALA A 92 -32.66 27.53 -17.95
CA ALA A 92 -31.24 27.91 -18.03
C ALA A 92 -30.49 27.72 -16.70
N GLY A 93 -31.13 28.00 -15.56
CA GLY A 93 -30.58 27.75 -14.23
C GLY A 93 -30.38 26.26 -13.94
N ILE A 94 -31.35 25.42 -14.34
CA ILE A 94 -31.23 23.96 -14.22
C ILE A 94 -30.08 23.44 -15.09
N ALA A 95 -29.96 23.93 -16.33
CA ALA A 95 -28.86 23.57 -17.21
C ALA A 95 -27.49 24.00 -16.63
N PHE A 96 -27.42 25.19 -16.05
CA PHE A 96 -26.22 25.67 -15.36
C PHE A 96 -25.82 24.76 -14.19
N LEU A 97 -26.77 24.40 -13.31
CA LEU A 97 -26.53 23.47 -12.21
C LEU A 97 -26.04 22.10 -12.69
N ASN A 98 -26.67 21.55 -13.73
CA ASN A 98 -26.26 20.25 -14.28
C ASN A 98 -24.85 20.30 -14.86
N ASN A 99 -24.48 21.38 -15.54
CA ASN A 99 -23.11 21.57 -16.04
C ASN A 99 -22.10 21.64 -14.90
N GLU A 100 -22.42 22.36 -13.81
CA GLU A 100 -21.54 22.40 -12.63
C GLU A 100 -21.43 21.04 -11.93
N ARG A 101 -22.53 20.29 -11.78
CA ARG A 101 -22.53 18.92 -11.25
C ARG A 101 -21.68 17.98 -12.10
N LEU A 102 -21.79 18.09 -13.42
CA LEU A 102 -20.96 17.33 -14.36
C LEU A 102 -19.48 17.72 -14.23
N ARG A 103 -19.17 19.02 -14.15
CA ARG A 103 -17.80 19.52 -13.97
C ARG A 103 -17.16 18.98 -12.70
N VAL A 104 -17.89 19.02 -11.57
CA VAL A 104 -17.42 18.47 -10.29
C VAL A 104 -17.20 16.97 -10.40
N SER A 105 -18.17 16.22 -10.95
CA SER A 105 -18.06 14.77 -11.12
C SER A 105 -16.88 14.38 -12.02
N GLN A 106 -16.66 15.12 -13.10
CA GLN A 106 -15.56 14.89 -14.04
C GLN A 106 -14.20 15.21 -13.41
N SER A 107 -14.12 16.26 -12.59
CA SER A 107 -12.92 16.57 -11.80
C SER A 107 -12.59 15.44 -10.82
N THR A 108 -13.59 14.92 -10.09
CA THR A 108 -13.41 13.78 -9.18
C THR A 108 -12.97 12.51 -9.90
N LEU A 109 -13.57 12.21 -11.06
CA LEU A 109 -13.16 11.08 -11.90
C LEU A 109 -11.72 11.23 -12.38
N ASN A 110 -11.34 12.41 -12.87
CA ASN A 110 -9.97 12.68 -13.31
C ASN A 110 -8.97 12.49 -12.16
N GLN A 111 -9.29 12.96 -10.96
CA GLN A 111 -8.44 12.77 -9.79
C GLN A 111 -8.31 11.28 -9.44
N SER A 112 -9.42 10.53 -9.45
CA SER A 112 -9.41 9.08 -9.19
C SER A 112 -8.55 8.31 -10.21
N VAL A 113 -8.57 8.71 -11.49
CA VAL A 113 -7.73 8.12 -12.53
C VAL A 113 -6.25 8.43 -12.28
N ILE A 114 -5.91 9.67 -11.91
CA ILE A 114 -4.54 10.07 -11.56
C ILE A 114 -4.03 9.25 -10.37
N ASP A 115 -4.84 9.14 -9.31
CA ASP A 115 -4.50 8.41 -8.10
C ASP A 115 -4.30 6.91 -8.39
N THR A 116 -5.18 6.32 -9.21
CA THR A 116 -5.07 4.92 -9.64
C THR A 116 -3.80 4.66 -10.43
N ASN A 117 -3.47 5.53 -11.41
CA ASN A 117 -2.24 5.41 -12.17
C ASN A 117 -0.99 5.53 -11.28
N SER A 118 -1.04 6.42 -10.27
CA SER A 118 0.05 6.57 -9.30
C SER A 118 0.24 5.30 -8.47
N SER A 119 -0.86 4.68 -8.02
CA SER A 119 -0.86 3.45 -7.22
C SER A 119 -0.32 2.25 -8.00
N VAL A 120 -0.73 2.11 -9.27
CA VAL A 120 -0.20 1.07 -10.18
C VAL A 120 1.30 1.24 -10.39
N ARG A 121 1.78 2.47 -10.59
CA ARG A 121 3.22 2.76 -10.72
C ARG A 121 4.00 2.37 -9.48
N VAL A 122 3.52 2.74 -8.28
CA VAL A 122 4.16 2.38 -7.01
C VAL A 122 4.19 0.86 -6.83
N THR A 123 3.10 0.17 -7.16
CA THR A 123 3.02 -1.29 -7.08
C THR A 123 4.03 -1.96 -8.03
N ASN A 124 4.11 -1.49 -9.28
CA ASN A 124 5.10 -1.99 -10.24
C ASN A 124 6.54 -1.78 -9.75
N ASP A 125 6.84 -0.62 -9.15
CA ASP A 125 8.16 -0.34 -8.57
C ASP A 125 8.47 -1.29 -7.40
N ILE A 126 7.51 -1.57 -6.52
CA ILE A 126 7.67 -2.50 -5.40
C ILE A 126 7.91 -3.92 -5.92
N VAL A 127 7.11 -4.39 -6.88
CA VAL A 127 7.25 -5.73 -7.48
C VAL A 127 8.60 -5.88 -8.16
N SER A 128 9.04 -4.88 -8.94
CA SER A 128 10.35 -4.92 -9.61
C SER A 128 11.51 -4.99 -8.61
N LYS A 129 11.44 -4.22 -7.50
CA LYS A 129 12.44 -4.25 -6.44
C LYS A 129 12.43 -5.58 -5.69
N SER A 130 11.25 -6.15 -5.43
CA SER A 130 11.09 -7.45 -4.78
C SER A 130 11.69 -8.58 -5.63
N SER A 131 11.40 -8.59 -6.93
CA SER A 131 11.97 -9.54 -7.88
C SER A 131 13.50 -9.48 -7.91
N LYS A 132 14.09 -8.28 -7.94
CA LYS A 132 15.55 -8.11 -7.86
C LYS A 132 16.14 -8.67 -6.56
N LYS A 133 15.47 -8.47 -5.41
CA LYS A 133 15.90 -9.05 -4.13
C LYS A 133 15.82 -10.57 -4.12
N GLN A 134 14.76 -11.15 -4.70
CA GLN A 134 14.61 -12.61 -4.80
C GLN A 134 15.70 -13.24 -5.67
N ILE A 135 16.06 -12.62 -6.80
CA ILE A 135 17.16 -13.09 -7.66
C ILE A 135 18.49 -13.06 -6.88
N LEU A 136 18.74 -12.00 -6.10
CA LEU A 136 19.97 -11.88 -5.32
C LEU A 136 20.05 -12.92 -4.20
N ILE A 137 18.94 -13.18 -3.50
CA ILE A 137 18.85 -14.23 -2.48
C ILE A 137 19.06 -15.60 -3.11
N ALA A 138 18.38 -15.91 -4.23
CA ALA A 138 18.55 -17.18 -4.94
C ALA A 138 20.00 -17.38 -5.40
N GLY A 139 20.64 -16.34 -5.92
CA GLY A 139 22.06 -16.35 -6.27
C GLY A 139 22.96 -16.65 -5.07
N ALA A 140 22.74 -15.99 -3.93
CA ALA A 140 23.49 -16.24 -2.71
C ALA A 140 23.30 -17.68 -2.19
N THR A 141 22.07 -18.19 -2.21
CA THR A 141 21.76 -19.57 -1.82
C THR A 141 22.44 -20.59 -2.74
N ALA A 142 22.45 -20.35 -4.06
CA ALA A 142 23.13 -21.22 -5.01
C ALA A 142 24.65 -21.27 -4.76
N VAL A 143 25.28 -20.12 -4.50
CA VAL A 143 26.71 -20.04 -4.14
C VAL A 143 26.99 -20.80 -2.85
N PHE A 144 26.14 -20.65 -1.83
CA PHE A 144 26.30 -21.34 -0.55
C PHE A 144 26.15 -22.86 -0.68
N ALA A 145 25.20 -23.31 -1.51
CA ALA A 145 24.99 -24.73 -1.80
C ALA A 145 26.19 -25.34 -2.53
N LEU A 146 26.72 -24.65 -3.54
CA LEU A 146 27.92 -25.08 -4.26
C LEU A 146 29.14 -25.15 -3.33
N PHE A 147 29.35 -24.12 -2.50
CA PHE A 147 30.45 -24.12 -1.54
C PHE A 147 30.35 -25.29 -0.56
N SER A 148 29.15 -25.54 -0.02
CA SER A 148 28.91 -26.66 0.89
C SER A 148 29.18 -28.01 0.22
N PHE A 149 28.77 -28.18 -1.04
CA PHE A 149 29.06 -29.38 -1.82
C PHE A 149 30.58 -29.60 -1.99
N PHE A 150 31.33 -28.56 -2.33
CA PHE A 150 32.80 -28.67 -2.47
C PHE A 150 33.49 -29.03 -1.15
N VAL A 151 33.06 -28.44 -0.03
CA VAL A 151 33.60 -28.78 1.29
C VAL A 151 33.32 -30.25 1.64
N SER A 152 32.10 -30.73 1.41
CA SER A 152 31.75 -32.13 1.62
C SER A 152 32.54 -33.07 0.72
N LEU A 153 32.76 -32.71 -0.55
CA LEU A 153 33.56 -33.50 -1.48
C LEU A 153 35.03 -33.62 -1.01
N LEU A 154 35.62 -32.51 -0.57
CA LEU A 154 36.99 -32.48 -0.04
C LEU A 154 37.12 -33.30 1.24
N GLN A 155 36.14 -33.22 2.14
CA GLN A 155 36.10 -34.07 3.35
C GLN A 155 36.01 -35.54 2.99
N TYR A 156 35.12 -35.90 2.07
CA TYR A 156 34.96 -37.27 1.61
C TYR A 156 36.26 -37.85 1.02
N GLN A 157 36.95 -37.10 0.16
CA GLN A 157 38.25 -37.51 -0.38
C GLN A 157 39.30 -37.69 0.71
N ARG A 158 39.33 -36.77 1.69
CA ARG A 158 40.27 -36.85 2.81
C ARG A 158 40.02 -38.10 3.67
N ASP A 159 38.76 -38.46 3.88
CA ASP A 159 38.40 -39.63 4.67
C ASP A 159 38.71 -40.94 3.94
N ILE A 160 38.43 -41.03 2.63
CA ILE A 160 38.91 -42.16 1.79
C ILE A 160 40.44 -42.30 1.91
N THR A 161 41.16 -41.19 1.81
CA THR A 161 42.63 -41.21 1.85
C THR A 161 43.13 -41.71 3.21
N LYS A 162 42.51 -41.28 4.30
CA LYS A 162 42.83 -41.78 5.65
C LYS A 162 42.54 -43.28 5.78
N ASP A 163 41.41 -43.75 5.26
CA ASP A 163 41.05 -45.16 5.34
C ASP A 163 41.96 -46.04 4.50
N GLN A 164 42.38 -45.59 3.30
CA GLN A 164 43.41 -46.27 2.52
C GLN A 164 44.74 -46.36 3.26
N ILE A 165 45.19 -45.27 3.90
CA ILE A 165 46.42 -45.28 4.71
C ILE A 165 46.31 -46.26 5.88
N ARG A 166 45.16 -46.29 6.57
CA ARG A 166 44.91 -47.24 7.67
C ARG A 166 44.94 -48.69 7.19
N LEU A 167 44.30 -48.97 6.05
CA LEU A 167 44.27 -50.31 5.46
C LEU A 167 45.68 -50.78 5.07
N TYR A 168 46.48 -49.89 4.45
CA TYR A 168 47.86 -50.18 4.09
C TYR A 168 48.73 -50.46 5.32
N ALA A 169 48.61 -49.64 6.37
CA ALA A 169 49.34 -49.83 7.62
C ALA A 169 48.95 -51.16 8.32
N PHE A 170 47.67 -51.53 8.29
CA PHE A 170 47.19 -52.80 8.83
C PHE A 170 47.76 -54.01 8.07
N ASN A 171 47.68 -53.99 6.73
CA ASN A 171 48.21 -55.07 5.90
C ASN A 171 49.73 -55.23 6.08
N LYS A 172 50.46 -54.13 6.22
CA LYS A 172 51.90 -54.16 6.50
C LYS A 172 52.22 -54.85 7.83
N LYS A 173 51.48 -54.52 8.90
CA LYS A 173 51.64 -55.19 10.20
C LYS A 173 51.39 -56.70 10.13
N GLN A 174 50.38 -57.13 9.38
CA GLN A 174 50.13 -58.56 9.18
C GLN A 174 51.27 -59.23 8.41
N LEU A 175 51.79 -58.57 7.37
CA LEU A 175 52.91 -59.09 6.58
C LEU A 175 54.17 -59.26 7.45
N ASP A 176 54.51 -58.25 8.26
CA ASP A 176 55.66 -58.28 9.18
C ASP A 176 55.51 -59.40 10.23
N SER A 177 54.29 -59.61 10.75
CA SER A 177 53.96 -60.71 11.66
C SER A 177 54.16 -62.08 11.00
N LEU A 178 53.66 -62.27 9.78
CA LEU A 178 53.85 -63.51 9.01
C LEU A 178 55.33 -63.77 8.70
N GLN A 179 56.08 -62.75 8.32
CA GLN A 179 57.52 -62.88 8.11
C GLN A 179 58.26 -63.31 9.38
N THR A 180 57.87 -62.75 10.53
CA THR A 180 58.43 -63.13 11.83
C THR A 180 58.11 -64.60 12.15
N MET A 181 56.87 -65.03 11.94
CA MET A 181 56.45 -66.41 12.16
C MET A 181 57.18 -67.40 11.22
N ILE A 182 57.35 -67.06 9.95
CA ILE A 182 58.15 -67.84 8.99
C ILE A 182 59.60 -67.95 9.44
N THR A 183 60.16 -66.86 9.98
CA THR A 183 61.55 -66.84 10.46
C THR A 183 61.73 -67.73 11.69
N LEU A 184 60.77 -67.72 12.62
CA LEU A 184 60.75 -68.62 13.76
C LEU A 184 60.62 -70.08 13.32
N LEU A 185 59.70 -70.40 12.41
CA LEU A 185 59.55 -71.74 11.83
C LEU A 185 60.82 -72.24 11.14
N LYS A 186 61.51 -71.37 10.37
CA LYS A 186 62.80 -71.69 9.76
C LYS A 186 63.89 -71.98 10.80
N ARG A 187 63.87 -71.29 11.92
CA ARG A 187 64.79 -71.53 13.04
C ARG A 187 64.47 -72.85 13.74
N ASP A 188 63.21 -73.12 14.04
CA ASP A 188 62.82 -74.35 14.73
C ASP A 188 63.09 -75.59 13.85
N THR A 189 62.84 -75.48 12.54
CA THR A 189 63.19 -76.55 11.60
C THR A 189 64.70 -76.75 11.44
N SER A 190 65.52 -75.69 11.53
CA SER A 190 66.98 -75.84 11.48
C SER A 190 67.53 -76.47 12.77
N LEU A 191 66.96 -76.13 13.93
CA LEU A 191 67.25 -76.76 15.22
C LEU A 191 66.87 -78.25 15.21
N LEU A 192 65.66 -78.58 14.77
CA LEU A 192 65.21 -79.98 14.62
C LEU A 192 66.11 -80.76 13.67
N LYS A 193 66.52 -80.19 12.53
CA LYS A 193 67.47 -80.83 11.61
C LYS A 193 68.83 -81.07 12.27
N ALA A 194 69.31 -80.14 13.09
CA ALA A 194 70.55 -80.30 13.84
C ALA A 194 70.44 -81.42 14.89
N GLU A 195 69.31 -81.50 15.58
CA GLU A 195 69.03 -82.52 16.60
C GLU A 195 68.86 -83.94 16.02
N VAL A 196 68.18 -84.07 14.87
CA VAL A 196 68.11 -85.35 14.14
C VAL A 196 69.50 -85.78 13.71
N LYS A 197 70.34 -84.86 13.23
CA LYS A 197 71.72 -85.15 12.79
C LYS A 197 72.62 -85.61 13.95
N THR A 198 72.44 -85.08 15.16
CA THR A 198 73.18 -85.52 16.35
C THR A 198 72.68 -86.87 16.86
N LEU A 199 71.38 -87.15 16.81
CA LEU A 199 70.81 -88.47 17.13
C LEU A 199 71.29 -89.56 16.17
N THR A 200 71.40 -89.27 14.87
CA THR A 200 71.95 -90.22 13.89
C THR A 200 73.45 -90.49 14.03
N LYS A 201 74.21 -89.64 14.73
CA LYS A 201 75.64 -89.84 15.01
C LYS A 201 75.92 -90.61 16.32
N LYS A 202 74.92 -90.83 17.16
CA LYS A 202 75.02 -91.56 18.44
C LYS A 202 74.60 -93.04 18.34
N LYS A 203 74.24 -93.52 17.15
CA LYS A 203 74.11 -94.94 16.80
C LYS A 203 75.34 -95.37 16.03
#